data_AF-A0A976L4Z4-F1
#
_entry.id   AF-A0A976L4Z4-F1
#
_cell.length_a   1.000
_cell.length_b   1.000
_cell.length_c   1.000
_cell.angle_alpha   90.00
_cell.angle_beta   90.00
_cell.angle_gamma   90.00
#
_symmetry.space_group_name_H-M   'P 1'
#
loop_
_entity.id
_entity.type
_entity.pdbx_description
1 polymer ?
#
loop_
_entity_poly.entity_id
_entity_poly.type
_entity_poly.pdbx_seq_one_letter_code
_entity_poly.pdbx_strand_id
1 'polypeptide(L)'
;MARKFALLGIIFAGIAIALGAFGAHSLKSILPAESLTIFETGVRYQFMHSIALIILSLFVSKDSNPSSLKKVGNLFWIGIILFSGSLYGLAFQPLFQFSYQMI
;
A
#
# COMPACT_ATOMS: atom_id res chain seq x y z
N MET A 1 -3.79 -7.23 -20.13
CA MET A 1 -3.44 -7.50 -18.71
C MET A 1 -2.20 -6.78 -18.25
N ALA A 2 -1.08 -6.89 -18.98
CA ALA A 2 0.17 -6.17 -18.67
C ALA A 2 -0.05 -4.68 -18.34
N ARG A 3 -0.70 -3.93 -19.25
CA ARG A 3 -1.02 -2.51 -19.03
C ARG A 3 -1.80 -2.22 -17.74
N LYS A 4 -2.73 -3.11 -17.35
CA LYS A 4 -3.52 -2.96 -16.12
C LYS A 4 -2.61 -3.03 -14.88
N PHE A 5 -1.76 -4.06 -14.79
CA PHE A 5 -0.86 -4.22 -13.65
C PHE A 5 0.23 -3.14 -13.61
N ALA A 6 0.74 -2.71 -14.76
CA ALA A 6 1.65 -1.57 -14.85
C ALA A 6 1.02 -0.29 -14.30
N LEU A 7 -0.20 0.05 -14.76
CA LEU A 7 -0.91 1.25 -14.29
C LEU A 7 -1.22 1.19 -12.80
N LEU A 8 -1.74 0.05 -12.31
CA LEU A 8 -2.00 -0.13 -10.88
C LEU A 8 -0.72 0.02 -10.06
N GLY A 9 0.37 -0.64 -10.47
CA GLY A 9 1.65 -0.55 -9.78
C GLY A 9 2.20 0.88 -9.74
N ILE A 10 2.14 1.63 -10.85
CA ILE A 10 2.59 3.03 -10.90
C ILE A 10 1.75 3.91 -9.98
N ILE A 11 0.42 3.78 -10.02
CA ILE A 11 -0.49 4.56 -9.17
C ILE A 11 -0.23 4.27 -7.69
N PHE A 12 -0.18 3.00 -7.30
CA PHE A 12 0.06 2.64 -5.91
C PHE A 12 1.46 3.02 -5.43
N ALA A 13 2.48 2.96 -6.29
CA ALA A 13 3.83 3.44 -5.96
C ALA A 13 3.82 4.96 -5.73
N GLY A 14 3.15 5.74 -6.59
CA GLY A 14 3.01 7.18 -6.42
C GLY A 14 2.28 7.54 -5.13
N ILE A 15 1.19 6.84 -4.81
CA ILE A 15 0.47 7.01 -3.54
C ILE A 15 1.38 6.65 -2.36
N ALA A 16 2.15 5.56 -2.43
CA ALA A 16 3.05 5.16 -1.35
C ALA A 16 4.14 6.21 -1.09
N ILE A 17 4.71 6.81 -2.15
CA ILE A 17 5.69 7.89 -2.03
C ILE A 17 5.06 9.12 -1.36
N ALA A 18 3.85 9.51 -1.80
CA ALA A 18 3.13 10.64 -1.20
C ALA A 18 2.81 10.40 0.27
N LEU A 19 2.31 9.21 0.62
CA LEU A 19 2.03 8.81 2.01
C LEU A 19 3.30 8.74 2.85
N GLY A 20 4.40 8.21 2.31
CA GLY A 20 5.68 8.16 3.01
C GLY A 20 6.25 9.55 3.30
N ALA A 21 6.18 10.47 2.34
CA ALA A 21 6.56 11.87 2.54
C ALA A 21 5.70 12.54 3.63
N PHE A 22 4.38 12.32 3.58
CA PHE A 22 3.45 12.82 4.59
C PHE A 22 3.71 12.24 5.98
N GLY A 23 4.02 10.94 6.07
CA GLY A 23 4.44 10.25 7.29
C GLY A 23 5.66 10.91 7.94
N ALA A 24 6.71 11.11 7.16
CA ALA A 24 7.98 11.64 7.63
C ALA A 24 7.93 13.11 8.06
N HIS A 25 7.15 13.95 7.36
CA HIS A 25 7.14 15.40 7.58
C HIS A 25 6.01 15.88 8.49
N SER A 26 4.79 15.33 8.32
CA SER A 26 3.60 15.84 8.99
C SER A 26 3.15 14.91 10.11
N LEU A 27 3.07 13.61 9.82
CA LEU A 27 2.41 12.66 10.70
C LEU A 27 3.20 12.35 11.97
N LYS A 28 4.53 12.51 11.93
CA LYS A 28 5.42 12.36 13.09
C LYS A 28 5.08 13.29 14.27
N SER A 29 4.45 14.44 14.01
CA SER A 29 4.01 15.38 15.04
C SER A 29 2.61 15.11 15.58
N ILE A 30 1.85 14.21 14.93
CA ILE A 30 0.42 13.96 15.20
C ILE A 30 0.23 12.58 15.83
N LEU A 31 0.94 11.56 15.32
CA LEU A 31 0.80 10.19 15.76
C LEU A 31 1.85 9.82 16.82
N PRO A 32 1.49 8.95 17.79
CA PRO A 32 2.46 8.28 18.64
C PRO A 32 3.50 7.51 17.81
N ALA A 33 4.72 7.36 18.34
CA ALA A 33 5.81 6.70 17.63
C ALA A 33 5.49 5.26 17.18
N GLU A 34 4.74 4.51 17.99
CA GLU A 34 4.28 3.16 17.65
C GLU A 34 3.31 3.18 16.45
N SER A 35 2.31 4.06 16.48
CA SER A 35 1.36 4.25 15.38
C SER A 35 2.02 4.72 14.10
N LEU A 36 3.02 5.60 14.20
CA LEU A 36 3.82 6.02 13.05
C LEU A 36 4.57 4.84 12.43
N THR A 37 5.14 3.96 13.26
CA THR A 37 5.83 2.74 12.79
C THR A 37 4.86 1.80 12.06
N ILE A 38 3.62 1.66 12.55
CA ILE A 38 2.56 0.89 11.87
C ILE A 38 2.23 1.51 10.51
N PHE A 39 2.06 2.84 10.46
CA PHE A 39 1.80 3.56 9.21
C PHE A 39 2.92 3.37 8.19
N GLU A 40 4.18 3.57 8.60
CA GLU A 40 5.37 3.38 7.75
C GLU A 40 5.49 1.94 7.24
N THR A 41 5.10 0.96 8.07
CA THR A 41 5.02 -0.45 7.64
C THR A 41 3.98 -0.62 6.54
N GLY A 42 2.79 -0.03 6.69
CA GLY A 42 1.75 0.00 5.65
C GLY A 42 2.27 0.57 4.32
N VAL A 43 2.94 1.72 4.38
CA VAL A 43 3.54 2.41 3.21
C VAL A 43 4.60 1.54 2.55
N ARG A 44 5.50 0.95 3.34
CA ARG A 44 6.58 0.09 2.83
C ARG A 44 6.02 -1.10 2.05
N TYR A 45 5.04 -1.79 2.60
CA TYR A 45 4.45 -2.95 1.92
C TYR A 45 3.61 -2.54 0.72
N GLN A 46 2.93 -1.38 0.74
CA GLN A 46 2.25 -0.85 -0.43
C GLN A 46 3.25 -0.62 -1.56
N PHE A 47 4.39 0.01 -1.27
CA PHE A 47 5.44 0.26 -2.26
C PHE A 47 6.01 -1.07 -2.81
N MET A 48 6.31 -2.05 -1.94
CA MET A 48 6.81 -3.36 -2.37
C MET A 48 5.83 -4.09 -3.31
N HIS A 49 4.54 -4.14 -2.98
CA HIS A 49 3.51 -4.74 -3.83
C HIS A 49 3.35 -3.98 -5.16
N SER A 50 3.52 -2.65 -5.12
CA SER A 50 3.48 -1.80 -6.32
C SER A 50 4.62 -2.12 -7.28
N ILE A 51 5.85 -2.25 -6.76
CA ILE A 51 7.01 -2.66 -7.55
C ILE A 51 6.81 -4.09 -8.09
N ALA A 52 6.28 -5.01 -7.28
CA ALA A 52 5.96 -6.36 -7.73
C ALA A 52 4.95 -6.38 -8.89
N LEU A 53 3.91 -5.52 -8.86
CA LEU A 53 2.95 -5.35 -9.95
C LEU A 53 3.60 -4.82 -11.24
N ILE A 54 4.49 -3.83 -11.12
CA ILE A 54 5.22 -3.27 -12.26
C ILE A 54 6.12 -4.36 -12.88
N ILE A 55 6.91 -5.05 -12.07
CA ILE A 55 7.79 -6.13 -12.52
C ILE A 55 6.96 -7.24 -13.18
N LEU A 56 5.89 -7.71 -12.54
CA LEU A 56 5.00 -8.74 -13.07
C LEU A 56 4.44 -8.35 -14.45
N SER A 57 4.10 -7.06 -14.64
CA SER A 57 3.57 -6.56 -15.91
C SER A 57 4.53 -6.75 -17.10
N LEU A 58 5.84 -6.81 -16.86
CA LEU A 58 6.87 -7.04 -17.88
C LEU A 58 6.88 -8.49 -18.40
N PHE A 59 6.41 -9.43 -17.58
CA PHE A 59 6.41 -10.86 -17.92
C PHE A 59 5.08 -11.33 -18.53
N VAL A 60 3.98 -10.63 -18.26
CA VAL A 60 2.63 -11.01 -18.72
C VAL A 60 2.50 -11.14 -20.24
N SER A 61 3.26 -10.37 -21.02
CA SER A 61 3.18 -10.39 -22.49
C SER A 61 3.97 -11.54 -23.12
N LYS A 62 4.83 -12.23 -22.36
CA LYS A 62 5.76 -13.26 -22.84
C LYS A 62 5.37 -14.68 -22.42
N ASP A 63 4.31 -14.82 -21.63
CA ASP A 63 3.98 -16.06 -20.95
C ASP A 63 2.95 -16.89 -21.73
N SER A 64 3.19 -18.20 -21.82
CA SER A 64 2.29 -19.17 -22.46
C SER A 64 1.08 -19.53 -21.59
N ASN A 65 1.10 -19.23 -20.28
CA ASN A 65 -0.02 -19.43 -19.37
C ASN A 65 -0.45 -18.13 -18.63
N PRO A 66 -1.18 -17.22 -19.31
CA PRO A 66 -1.57 -15.91 -18.77
C PRO A 66 -2.51 -15.97 -17.55
N SER A 67 -3.12 -17.12 -17.27
CA SER A 67 -4.06 -17.30 -16.14
C SER A 67 -3.35 -17.28 -14.79
N SER A 68 -2.16 -17.87 -14.69
CA SER A 68 -1.40 -17.92 -13.44
C SER A 68 -0.92 -16.52 -13.01
N LEU A 69 -0.27 -15.80 -13.93
CA LEU A 69 0.21 -14.44 -13.67
C LEU A 69 -0.93 -13.47 -13.35
N LYS A 70 -2.11 -13.66 -13.95
CA LYS A 70 -3.31 -12.88 -13.59
C LYS A 70 -3.69 -13.05 -12.12
N LYS A 71 -3.66 -14.29 -11.60
CA LYS A 71 -3.98 -14.56 -10.18
C LYS A 71 -2.95 -13.91 -9.26
N VAL A 72 -1.67 -14.05 -9.58
CA VAL A 72 -0.57 -13.43 -8.82
C VAL A 72 -0.72 -11.91 -8.79
N GLY A 73 -0.95 -11.28 -9.95
CA GLY A 73 -1.17 -9.83 -10.02
C GLY A 73 -2.40 -9.38 -9.24
N ASN A 74 -3.47 -10.17 -9.25
CA ASN A 74 -4.65 -9.88 -8.43
C ASN A 74 -4.35 -9.94 -6.93
N LEU A 75 -3.60 -10.94 -6.47
CA LEU A 75 -3.21 -11.05 -5.07
C LEU A 75 -2.37 -9.85 -4.63
N PHE A 76 -1.49 -9.32 -5.47
CA PHE A 76 -0.69 -8.16 -5.10
C PHE A 76 -1.52 -6.90 -4.83
N TRP A 77 -2.40 -6.51 -5.76
CA TRP A 77 -3.19 -5.28 -5.53
C TRP A 77 -4.26 -5.47 -4.45
N ILE A 78 -4.83 -6.67 -4.30
CA ILE A 78 -5.72 -6.99 -3.17
C ILE A 78 -4.94 -6.92 -1.85
N GLY A 79 -3.69 -7.42 -1.82
CA GLY A 79 -2.79 -7.32 -0.67
C GLY A 79 -2.54 -5.88 -0.25
N ILE A 80 -2.36 -4.94 -1.20
CA ILE A 80 -2.27 -3.50 -0.88
C ILE A 80 -3.51 -3.03 -0.11
N ILE A 81 -4.70 -3.36 -0.60
CA ILE A 81 -5.94 -2.88 0.03
C ILE A 81 -6.15 -3.52 1.41
N LEU A 82 -6.00 -4.83 1.53
CA LEU A 82 -6.30 -5.54 2.78
C LEU A 82 -5.19 -5.39 3.83
N PHE A 83 -3.93 -5.54 3.43
CA PHE A 83 -2.81 -5.49 4.37
C PHE A 83 -2.37 -4.05 4.64
N SER A 84 -1.95 -3.29 3.61
CA SER A 84 -1.53 -1.90 3.84
C SER A 84 -2.68 -1.02 4.30
N GLY A 85 -3.88 -1.21 3.73
CA GLY A 85 -5.08 -0.47 4.16
C GLY A 85 -5.46 -0.72 5.62
N SER A 86 -5.36 -1.96 6.12
CA SER A 86 -5.63 -2.23 7.55
C SER A 86 -4.60 -1.59 8.47
N LEU A 87 -3.31 -1.59 8.10
CA LEU A 87 -2.26 -0.90 8.87
C LEU A 87 -2.49 0.61 8.91
N TYR A 88 -2.97 1.23 7.82
CA TYR A 88 -3.37 2.64 7.87
C TYR A 88 -4.51 2.87 8.86
N GLY A 89 -5.56 2.05 8.83
CA GLY A 89 -6.65 2.14 9.80
C GLY A 89 -6.18 1.99 11.25
N LEU A 90 -5.32 1.00 11.52
CA LEU A 90 -4.74 0.76 12.85
C LEU A 90 -3.84 1.92 13.31
N ALA A 91 -3.06 2.52 12.42
CA ALA A 91 -2.20 3.66 12.76
C ALA A 91 -3.01 4.88 13.24
N PHE A 92 -4.22 5.10 12.71
CA PHE A 92 -5.08 6.22 13.11
C PHE A 92 -6.06 5.87 14.24
N GLN A 93 -6.15 4.61 14.67
CA GLN A 93 -7.06 4.18 15.74
C GLN A 93 -6.95 5.01 17.03
N PRO A 94 -5.75 5.38 17.53
CA PRO A 94 -5.65 6.19 18.75
C PRO A 94 -6.28 7.58 18.62
N LEU A 95 -6.23 8.17 17.43
CA LEU A 95 -6.82 9.49 17.16
C LEU A 95 -8.36 9.44 17.26
N PHE A 96 -8.97 8.36 16.74
CA PHE A 96 -10.42 8.17 16.84
C PHE A 96 -10.87 7.87 18.27
N GLN A 97 -10.11 7.08 19.03
CA GLN A 97 -10.43 6.81 20.44
C GLN A 97 -10.35 8.07 21.31
N PHE A 98 -9.35 8.92 21.09
CA PHE A 98 -9.23 10.19 21.78
C PHE A 98 -10.46 11.09 21.55
N SER A 99 -10.96 11.16 20.31
CA SER A 99 -12.14 11.97 20.00
C SER A 99 -13.42 11.50 20.70
N TYR A 100 -13.59 10.18 20.89
CA TYR A 100 -14.77 9.62 21.55
C TYR A 100 -14.77 9.82 23.07
N GLN A 101 -13.58 9.95 23.70
CA GLN A 101 -13.47 10.22 25.14
C GLN A 101 -13.76 11.68 25.51
N MET A 102 -13.80 12.59 24.53
CA MET A 102 -13.99 14.03 24.72
C MET A 102 -15.45 14.48 24.50
N ILE A 103 -16.36 13.56 24.17
CA ILE A 103 -17.80 13.78 23.98
C ILE A 103 -18.53 13.08 25.13
#